data_AF-A0AAD7DZY6-F1
#
_entry.id   AF-A0AAD7DZY6-F1
#
_cell.length_a   1.000
_cell.length_b   1.000
_cell.length_c   1.000
_cell.angle_alpha   90.00
_cell.angle_beta   90.00
_cell.angle_gamma   90.00
#
_symmetry.space_group_name_H-M   'P 1'
#
loop_
_entity.id
_entity.type
_entity.pdbx_description
1 polymer ?
#
loop_
_entity_poly.entity_id
_entity_poly.type
_entity_poly.pdbx_seq_one_letter_code
_entity_poly.pdbx_strand_id
1 'polypeptide(L)' 'LLLLISTELEDRDIPHRTKLSQMISESFKHEWRRMNSVGRISATDDIWSSQSIDSYMAISLHYMAKDAKGNLVLKTQLV' A
#
# COMPACT_ATOMS: atom_id res chain seq x y z
N LEU A 1 -19.69 -9.53 8.16
CA LEU A 1 -18.65 -10.55 8.47
C LEU A 1 -17.79 -10.19 9.68
N LEU A 2 -17.40 -8.92 9.91
CA LEU A 2 -16.65 -8.50 11.12
C LEU A 2 -17.45 -8.57 12.44
N LEU A 3 -18.76 -8.29 12.42
CA LEU A 3 -19.64 -8.37 13.61
C LEU A 3 -19.77 -9.78 14.23
N LEU A 4 -19.38 -10.83 13.52
CA LEU A 4 -19.48 -12.22 14.02
C LEU A 4 -18.22 -12.67 14.79
N ILE A 5 -17.17 -11.85 14.82
CA ILE A 5 -15.86 -12.21 15.38
C ILE A 5 -15.68 -11.66 16.81
N SER A 6 -16.43 -10.62 17.19
CA SER A 6 -16.40 -10.05 18.53
C SER A 6 -17.81 -9.69 18.99
N THR A 7 -18.22 -10.22 20.14
CA THR A 7 -19.53 -9.98 20.75
C THR A 7 -19.68 -8.57 21.32
N GLU A 8 -18.59 -7.80 21.40
CA GLU A 8 -18.57 -6.43 21.94
C GLU A 8 -18.46 -5.34 20.87
N LEU A 9 -18.31 -5.70 19.58
CA LEU A 9 -18.27 -4.71 18.50
C LEU A 9 -19.69 -4.28 18.12
N GLU A 10 -19.99 -2.99 18.25
CA GLU A 10 -21.20 -2.39 17.72
C GLU A 10 -21.00 -1.90 16.28
N ASP A 11 -22.08 -1.67 15.54
CA ASP A 11 -21.99 -1.21 14.14
C ASP A 11 -21.21 0.12 14.00
N ARG A 12 -21.30 0.99 15.01
CA ARG A 12 -20.53 2.25 15.08
C ARG A 12 -19.02 2.04 15.14
N ASP A 13 -18.57 0.87 15.61
CA ASP A 13 -17.15 0.55 15.74
C ASP A 13 -16.56 0.02 14.42
N ILE A 14 -17.43 -0.27 13.43
CA ILE A 14 -17.02 -0.75 12.12
C ILE A 14 -16.86 0.44 11.18
N PRO A 15 -15.65 0.69 10.66
CA PRO A 15 -15.46 1.77 9.71
C PRO A 15 -16.27 1.49 8.43
N HIS A 16 -17.20 2.39 8.12
CA HIS A 16 -17.91 2.34 6.85
C HIS A 16 -16.95 2.52 5.67
N ARG A 17 -17.43 2.18 4.47
CA ARG A 17 -16.66 2.25 3.22
C ARG A 17 -15.88 3.56 3.05
N THR A 18 -16.52 4.70 3.28
CA THR A 18 -15.86 6.02 3.16
C THR A 18 -14.70 6.17 4.13
N LYS A 19 -14.87 5.73 5.38
CA LYS A 19 -13.83 5.77 6.41
C LYS A 19 -12.68 4.83 6.07
N LEU A 20 -12.97 3.63 5.58
CA LEU A 20 -11.95 2.69 5.10
C LEU A 20 -11.15 3.26 3.93
N SER A 21 -11.81 3.82 2.92
CA SER A 21 -11.13 4.44 1.77
C SER A 21 -10.24 5.61 2.19
N GLN A 22 -10.69 6.41 3.16
CA GLN A 22 -9.89 7.48 3.75
C GLN A 22 -8.66 6.92 4.48
N MET A 23 -8.85 5.93 5.35
CA MET A 23 -7.76 5.31 6.11
C MET A 23 -6.70 4.66 5.20
N ILE A 24 -7.12 3.96 4.15
CA ILE A 24 -6.21 3.38 3.15
C ILE A 24 -5.40 4.49 2.47
N SER A 25 -6.06 5.57 2.04
CA SER A 25 -5.41 6.71 1.39
C SER A 25 -4.43 7.43 2.30
N GLU A 26 -4.79 7.61 3.58
CA GLU A 26 -3.93 8.22 4.61
C GLU A 26 -2.72 7.34 4.91
N SER A 27 -2.94 6.03 5.08
CA SER A 27 -1.87 5.06 5.28
C SER A 27 -0.89 5.04 4.10
N PHE A 28 -1.40 5.07 2.87
CA PHE A 28 -0.57 5.14 1.68
C PHE A 28 0.28 6.42 1.66
N LYS A 29 -0.31 7.59 1.90
CA LYS A 29 0.42 8.87 1.98
C LYS A 29 1.49 8.86 3.06
N HIS A 30 1.19 8.24 4.20
CA HIS A 30 2.15 8.10 5.30
C HIS A 30 3.35 7.26 4.89
N GLU A 31 3.13 6.08 4.32
CA GLU A 31 4.22 5.21 3.88
C GLU A 31 5.01 5.81 2.71
N TRP A 32 4.34 6.47 1.76
CA TRP A 32 4.99 7.19 0.68
C TRP A 32 5.95 8.27 1.18
N ARG A 33 5.54 9.07 2.17
CA ARG A 33 6.42 10.09 2.78
C ARG A 33 7.60 9.51 3.53
N ARG A 34 7.50 8.26 3.99
CA ARG A 34 8.58 7.54 4.70
C ARG A 34 9.55 6.86 3.76
N MET A 35 9.24 6.82 2.46
CA MET A 35 10.16 6.33 1.45
C MET A 35 11.40 7.24 1.41
N ASN A 36 12.51 6.70 1.88
CA ASN A 36 13.81 7.37 1.87
C ASN A 36 14.81 6.46 1.16
N SER A 37 14.95 6.66 -0.15
CA SER A 37 15.90 5.89 -0.95
C SER A 37 17.31 6.42 -0.78
N VAL A 38 18.25 5.51 -0.53
CA VAL A 38 19.68 5.79 -0.61
C VAL A 38 20.11 5.50 -2.04
N GLY A 39 20.04 6.53 -2.89
CA GLY A 39 20.45 6.45 -4.30
C GLY A 39 19.30 6.21 -5.26
N ARG A 40 19.55 5.41 -6.31
CA ARG A 40 18.63 5.23 -7.44
C ARG A 40 17.42 4.38 -7.05
N ILE A 41 16.30 4.69 -7.69
CA ILE A 41 15.05 3.91 -7.64
C ILE A 41 14.87 3.28 -9.03
N SER A 42 14.58 1.99 -9.10
CA SER A 42 14.11 1.33 -10.32
C SER A 42 12.61 1.05 -10.21
N ALA A 43 11.91 1.06 -11.33
CA ALA A 43 10.49 0.72 -11.39
C ALA A 43 10.29 -0.47 -12.34
N THR A 44 9.30 -1.31 -12.04
CA THR A 44 8.77 -2.32 -12.96
C THR A 44 7.30 -2.03 -13.19
N ASP A 45 6.93 -1.96 -14.45
CA ASP A 45 5.55 -1.76 -14.88
C ASP A 45 5.00 -3.10 -15.38
N ASP A 46 3.95 -3.59 -14.73
CA ASP A 46 3.18 -4.75 -15.19
C ASP A 46 1.93 -4.21 -15.88
N ILE A 47 1.76 -4.52 -17.15
CA ILE A 47 0.67 -4.01 -18.00
C ILE A 47 -0.09 -5.21 -18.54
N TRP A 48 -1.40 -5.23 -18.29
CA TRP A 48 -2.28 -6.29 -18.78
C TRP A 48 -3.66 -5.74 -19.14
N SER A 49 -4.40 -6.48 -19.94
CA SER A 49 -5.81 -6.21 -20.23
C SER A 49 -6.69 -7.29 -19.61
N SER A 50 -7.92 -6.91 -19.28
CA SER A 50 -8.96 -7.86 -18.89
C SER A 50 -9.74 -8.38 -20.10
N GLN A 51 -10.55 -9.43 -19.88
CA GLN A 51 -11.48 -9.94 -20.90
C GLN A 51 -12.56 -8.91 -21.27
N SER A 52 -12.85 -7.94 -20.39
CA SER A 52 -13.73 -6.80 -20.67
C SER A 52 -13.05 -5.65 -21.42
N ILE A 53 -11.79 -5.83 -21.85
CA ILE A 53 -10.99 -4.86 -22.61
C ILE A 53 -10.57 -3.63 -21.77
N ASP A 54 -10.72 -3.70 -20.44
CA ASP A 54 -10.11 -2.71 -19.56
C ASP A 54 -8.60 -2.94 -19.48
N SER A 55 -7.83 -1.87 -19.68
CA SER A 55 -6.38 -1.87 -19.55
C SER A 55 -5.98 -1.51 -18.12
N TYR A 56 -5.04 -2.26 -17.57
CA TYR A 56 -4.49 -2.07 -16.23
C TYR A 56 -2.97 -1.91 -16.32
N MET A 57 -2.44 -1.16 -15.35
CA MET A 57 -1.01 -1.02 -15.14
C MET A 57 -0.75 -0.99 -13.64
N ALA A 58 0.14 -1.87 -13.17
CA ALA A 58 0.69 -1.82 -11.82
C ALA A 58 2.15 -1.38 -11.90
N ILE A 59 2.53 -0.43 -11.06
CA ILE A 59 3.90 0.06 -10.96
C ILE A 59 4.47 -0.38 -9.61
N SER A 60 5.59 -1.10 -9.63
CA SER A 60 6.35 -1.43 -8.42
C SER A 60 7.69 -0.73 -8.41
N LEU A 61 7.97 0.03 -7.35
CA LEU A 61 9.26 0.66 -7.12
C LEU A 61 10.17 -0.26 -6.32
N HIS A 62 11.43 -0.35 -6.72
CA HIS A 62 12.50 -1.05 -6.03
C HIS A 62 13.62 -0.07 -5.70
N TYR A 63 14.03 0.00 -4.44
CA TYR A 63 15.03 0.95 -3.99
C TYR A 63 15.81 0.44 -2.77
N MET A 64 17.05 0.91 -2.63
CA MET A 64 17.83 0.67 -1.41
C MET A 64 17.45 1.68 -0.33
N ALA A 65 17.28 1.22 0.90
CA ALA A 65 17.03 2.08 2.07
C ALA A 65 17.91 1.63 3.24
N LYS A 66 18.08 2.49 4.25
CA LYS A 66 18.72 2.08 5.50
C LYS A 66 17.67 1.56 6.50
N ASP A 67 17.97 0.43 7.14
CA ASP A 67 17.20 -0.04 8.29
C ASP A 67 17.55 0.78 9.56
N ALA A 68 16.89 0.48 10.68
CA ALA A 68 17.13 1.15 11.96
C ALA A 68 18.57 0.98 12.50
N LYS A 69 19.32 -0.02 12.01
CA LYS A 69 20.71 -0.30 12.38
C LYS A 69 21.70 0.33 11.38
N GLY A 70 21.21 0.97 10.32
CA GLY A 70 22.01 1.60 9.27
C GLY A 70 22.42 0.67 8.12
N ASN A 71 21.96 -0.58 8.11
CA ASN A 71 22.26 -1.52 7.02
C ASN A 71 21.47 -1.16 5.77
N LEU A 72 22.08 -1.37 4.60
CA LEU A 72 21.37 -1.25 3.33
C LEU A 72 20.45 -2.45 3.12
N VAL A 73 19.17 -2.18 2.89
CA VAL A 73 18.14 -3.17 2.59
C VAL A 73 17.43 -2.80 1.30
N LEU A 74 17.14 -3.80 0.46
CA LEU A 74 16.28 -3.63 -0.70
C LEU A 74 14.83 -3.55 -0.22
N LYS A 75 14.12 -2.52 -0.65
CA LYS A 75 12.68 -2.35 -0.43
C LYS A 75 11.96 -2.35 -1.77
N THR A 76 10.77 -2.93 -1.75
CA THR A 76 9.84 -2.94 -2.88
C THR A 76 8.50 -2.37 -2.42
N GLN A 77 7.89 -1.50 -3.23
CA GLN A 77 6.61 -0.89 -2.92
C GLN A 77 5.75 -0.72 -4.17
N LEU A 78 4.51 -1.19 -4.10
CA LEU A 78 3.49 -0.96 -5.12
C LEU A 78 2.99 0.49 -5.03
N VAL A 79 2.80 1.13 -6.19
CA VAL A 79 2.33 2.52 -6.34
C VAL A 79 0.93 2.54 -6.91
#